data_AF-A0A3D3P2M7-F1
#
_entry.id   AF-A0A3D3P2M7-F1
#
_cell.length_a   1.000
_cell.length_b   1.000
_cell.length_c   1.000
_cell.angle_alpha   90.00
_cell.angle_beta   90.00
_cell.angle_gamma   90.00
#
_symmetry.space_group_name_H-M   'P 1'
#
loop_
_entity.id
_entity.type
_entity.pdbx_description
1 polymer ?
#
loop_
_entity_poly.entity_id
_entity_poly.type
_entity_poly.pdbx_seq_one_letter_code
_entity_poly.pdbx_strand_id
1 'polypeptide(L)'
;TLVRIEHTSADGTVTILKEGIALQAGEIIDSTFMSKAALVSFLEEQKRAAKEDDVLFSLHMKATMMKISDPIIFGHAVGVYFKDVLEKHAEVLVGLGIDFRNGFGDLVAKIESLPADQKAAVQADISASIIAGPDLAMVDSDRGITNLHVPSDVIIDASMPAMIRSSGQMWDKDGKLQDTIAVIPDSSYAGVYQATIDFCKKNGAFDPATMGTVPNVGLMAQKAEEYGSHDKTFEISSAGIVRVIDSSGGTLMEHEVDEGDIWRACQTKDAPIQDWVKLAVNRSRATGSPAIFWLDENRAHDAQIIQKVGAYLGDHDTEGLDLRILSPVEAAEVSLKRLKAGEETISVTGNVLRDYLTDLFPILEVGTSAKMLSIVPLMNGGGLFETGAGGSAPKHVQQFVQENHLRWDSLGEFLALAVSLEHVGTDEAKILGATLDEATTKVLLNNKSPLRKSGQLDNRGSHFYLALYWANALAEQTDSTSLSEQFKPVAEALASNENEIVADLNAVQGHSVDIGGYYSPDAAKLVQAMRPSATFNSIIDALQ
;
A
#
# COMPACT_ATOMS: atom_id res chain seq x y z
N THR A 1 13.30 -30.37 -2.15
CA THR A 1 14.77 -30.33 -2.32
C THR A 1 15.33 -29.15 -1.51
N LEU A 2 16.64 -29.07 -1.32
CA LEU A 2 17.29 -27.86 -0.79
C LEU A 2 18.06 -27.19 -1.92
N VAL A 3 18.07 -25.86 -1.95
CA VAL A 3 18.91 -25.09 -2.86
C VAL A 3 19.80 -24.12 -2.09
N ARG A 4 20.93 -23.76 -2.70
CA ARG A 4 21.81 -22.68 -2.26
C ARG A 4 21.99 -21.66 -3.36
N ILE A 5 22.27 -20.43 -2.96
CA ILE A 5 22.62 -19.30 -3.82
C ILE A 5 24.09 -19.00 -3.59
N GLU A 6 24.89 -19.06 -4.63
CA GLU A 6 26.33 -18.77 -4.57
C GLU A 6 26.73 -17.76 -5.65
N HIS A 7 27.70 -16.92 -5.32
CA HIS A 7 28.36 -15.99 -6.23
C HIS A 7 29.76 -16.50 -6.53
N THR A 8 30.13 -16.61 -7.80
CA THR A 8 31.51 -16.89 -8.24
C THR A 8 32.08 -15.64 -8.89
N SER A 9 33.09 -15.03 -8.27
CA SER A 9 33.75 -13.85 -8.82
C SER A 9 34.68 -14.20 -9.99
N ALA A 10 35.15 -13.18 -10.72
CA ALA A 10 36.03 -13.34 -11.87
C ALA A 10 37.36 -14.09 -11.58
N ASP A 11 37.84 -14.10 -10.33
CA ASP A 11 39.05 -14.82 -9.93
C ASP A 11 38.80 -16.30 -9.55
N GLY A 12 37.53 -16.73 -9.60
CA GLY A 12 37.10 -18.08 -9.23
C GLY A 12 36.72 -18.25 -7.76
N THR A 13 36.82 -17.21 -6.93
CA THR A 13 36.38 -17.27 -5.53
C THR A 13 34.87 -17.43 -5.45
N VAL A 14 34.44 -18.47 -4.73
CA VAL A 14 33.01 -18.78 -4.49
C VAL A 14 32.60 -18.24 -3.12
N THR A 15 31.53 -17.45 -3.10
CA THR A 15 30.89 -16.94 -1.88
C THR A 15 29.47 -17.48 -1.81
N ILE A 16 29.12 -18.14 -0.69
CA ILE A 16 27.74 -18.56 -0.45
C ILE A 16 26.94 -17.34 0.03
N LEU A 17 26.00 -16.88 -0.78
CA LEU A 17 25.10 -15.78 -0.42
C LEU A 17 24.01 -16.28 0.53
N LYS A 18 23.49 -17.48 0.28
CA LYS A 18 22.53 -18.16 1.16
C LYS A 18 22.52 -19.66 0.90
N GLU A 19 22.33 -20.44 1.95
CA GLU A 19 22.13 -21.89 1.86
C GLU A 19 20.87 -22.32 2.61
N GLY A 20 20.48 -23.59 2.45
CA GLY A 20 19.37 -24.18 3.18
C GLY A 20 17.99 -23.68 2.78
N ILE A 21 17.83 -23.17 1.54
CA ILE A 21 16.53 -22.75 1.03
C ILE A 21 15.72 -24.01 0.71
N ALA A 22 14.70 -24.27 1.53
CA ALA A 22 13.83 -25.41 1.34
C ALA A 22 12.81 -25.15 0.22
N LEU A 23 12.74 -26.08 -0.74
CA LEU A 23 11.75 -26.11 -1.80
C LEU A 23 10.86 -27.34 -1.68
N GLN A 24 9.55 -27.13 -1.76
CA GLN A 24 8.52 -28.16 -1.81
C GLN A 24 8.35 -28.70 -3.24
N ALA A 25 7.70 -29.85 -3.38
CA ALA A 25 7.30 -30.34 -4.70
C ALA A 25 6.29 -29.37 -5.32
N GLY A 26 6.47 -29.02 -6.60
CA GLY A 26 5.61 -28.08 -7.31
C GLY A 26 5.82 -26.60 -6.95
N GLU A 27 6.71 -26.27 -6.01
CA GLU A 27 7.06 -24.88 -5.69
C GLU A 27 7.78 -24.21 -6.87
N ILE A 28 7.39 -22.98 -7.18
CA ILE A 28 8.07 -22.12 -8.14
C ILE A 28 9.14 -21.33 -7.40
N ILE A 29 10.36 -21.35 -7.95
CA ILE A 29 11.45 -20.47 -7.57
C ILE A 29 11.93 -19.74 -8.83
N ASP A 30 12.05 -18.43 -8.72
CA ASP A 30 12.51 -17.53 -9.75
C ASP A 30 13.67 -16.68 -9.23
N SER A 31 14.53 -16.22 -10.14
CA SER A 31 15.60 -15.29 -9.81
C SER A 31 15.77 -14.25 -10.90
N THR A 32 16.23 -13.07 -10.51
CA THR A 32 16.46 -11.92 -11.40
C THR A 32 17.50 -10.99 -10.77
N PHE A 33 17.94 -9.99 -11.53
CA PHE A 33 18.79 -8.92 -11.03
C PHE A 33 18.46 -7.58 -11.68
N MET A 34 18.70 -6.50 -10.95
CA MET A 34 18.68 -5.13 -11.46
C MET A 34 20.12 -4.66 -11.61
N SER A 35 20.52 -4.36 -12.86
CA SER A 35 21.83 -3.78 -13.14
C SER A 35 21.92 -2.36 -12.58
N LYS A 36 22.90 -2.10 -11.73
CA LYS A 36 23.17 -0.76 -11.19
C LYS A 36 23.55 0.21 -12.31
N ALA A 37 24.35 -0.22 -13.28
CA ALA A 37 24.75 0.62 -14.40
C ALA A 37 23.54 1.05 -15.24
N ALA A 38 22.65 0.10 -15.57
CA ALA A 38 21.43 0.40 -16.30
C ALA A 38 20.49 1.31 -15.49
N LEU A 39 20.33 1.05 -14.19
CA LEU A 39 19.51 1.87 -13.30
C LEU A 39 20.02 3.32 -13.23
N VAL A 40 21.32 3.53 -13.01
CA VAL A 40 21.92 4.86 -12.93
C VAL A 40 21.76 5.60 -14.26
N SER A 41 22.02 4.93 -15.39
CA SER A 41 21.83 5.51 -16.72
C SER A 41 20.36 5.91 -16.97
N PHE A 42 19.42 5.05 -16.60
CA PHE A 42 17.99 5.32 -16.70
C PHE A 42 17.59 6.53 -15.84
N LEU A 43 18.04 6.61 -14.58
CA LEU A 43 17.75 7.73 -13.69
C LEU A 43 18.33 9.05 -14.21
N GLU A 44 19.55 9.04 -14.75
CA GLU A 44 20.17 10.21 -15.39
C GLU A 44 19.34 10.68 -16.59
N GLU A 45 18.87 9.74 -17.41
CA GLU A 45 17.99 10.02 -18.55
C GLU A 45 16.63 10.61 -18.11
N GLN A 46 15.97 10.01 -17.11
CA GLN A 46 14.66 10.50 -16.63
C GLN A 46 14.77 11.86 -15.94
N LYS A 47 15.86 12.11 -15.18
CA LYS A 47 16.14 13.44 -14.60
C LYS A 47 16.30 14.49 -15.70
N ARG A 48 17.01 14.16 -16.77
CA ARG A 48 17.19 15.05 -17.92
C ARG A 48 15.87 15.28 -18.66
N ALA A 49 15.09 14.23 -18.91
CA ALA A 49 13.79 14.33 -19.56
C ALA A 49 12.83 15.24 -18.77
N ALA A 50 12.74 15.06 -17.44
CA ALA A 50 11.89 15.92 -16.60
C ALA A 50 12.29 17.41 -16.70
N LYS A 51 13.58 17.69 -16.83
CA LYS A 51 14.09 19.05 -16.99
C LYS A 51 13.81 19.62 -18.38
N GLU A 52 13.98 18.80 -19.43
CA GLU A 52 13.72 19.18 -20.82
C GLU A 52 12.22 19.45 -21.06
N ASP A 53 11.35 18.67 -20.44
CA ASP A 53 9.89 18.78 -20.54
C ASP A 53 9.27 19.79 -19.56
N ASP A 54 10.06 20.39 -18.66
CA ASP A 54 9.62 21.33 -17.62
C ASP A 54 8.51 20.76 -16.71
N VAL A 55 8.69 19.51 -16.29
CA VAL A 55 7.78 18.78 -15.41
C VAL A 55 8.49 18.31 -14.15
N LEU A 56 7.72 17.94 -13.14
CA LEU A 56 8.29 17.41 -11.90
C LEU A 56 9.00 16.08 -12.14
N PHE A 57 10.09 15.87 -11.42
CA PHE A 57 10.68 14.54 -11.24
C PHE A 57 10.11 13.93 -9.95
N SER A 58 9.50 12.75 -10.06
CA SER A 58 9.01 11.98 -8.92
C SER A 58 9.45 10.52 -8.99
N LEU A 59 9.83 9.95 -7.86
CA LEU A 59 10.24 8.57 -7.68
C LEU A 59 9.21 7.84 -6.81
N HIS A 60 8.75 6.69 -7.29
CA HIS A 60 7.70 5.91 -6.64
C HIS A 60 8.20 4.50 -6.35
N MET A 61 8.45 4.21 -5.07
CA MET A 61 9.02 2.94 -4.58
C MET A 61 8.19 2.36 -3.43
N LYS A 62 8.55 1.17 -2.94
CA LYS A 62 7.94 0.56 -1.75
C LYS A 62 8.99 0.24 -0.67
N ALA A 63 9.81 1.24 -0.31
CA ALA A 63 10.99 1.09 0.54
C ALA A 63 10.74 0.48 1.94
N THR A 64 9.54 0.63 2.49
CA THR A 64 9.17 0.04 3.80
C THR A 64 8.96 -1.47 3.72
N MET A 65 8.36 -1.96 2.63
CA MET A 65 8.08 -3.38 2.44
C MET A 65 9.28 -4.05 1.77
N MET A 66 9.78 -3.50 0.67
CA MET A 66 10.96 -3.97 -0.05
C MET A 66 12.26 -3.49 0.61
N LYS A 67 12.42 -3.83 1.89
CA LYS A 67 13.41 -3.28 2.82
C LYS A 67 14.89 -3.41 2.43
N ILE A 68 15.22 -4.19 1.40
CA ILE A 68 16.59 -4.35 0.90
C ILE A 68 16.76 -3.66 -0.46
N SER A 69 15.99 -4.07 -1.47
CA SER A 69 16.13 -3.56 -2.85
C SER A 69 15.82 -2.08 -2.97
N ASP A 70 14.67 -1.66 -2.46
CA ASP A 70 14.13 -0.34 -2.74
C ASP A 70 14.92 0.80 -2.07
N PRO A 71 15.42 0.65 -0.82
CA PRO A 71 16.36 1.62 -0.26
C PRO A 71 17.64 1.78 -1.09
N ILE A 72 18.17 0.71 -1.70
CA ILE A 72 19.36 0.80 -2.58
C ILE A 72 19.02 1.61 -3.84
N ILE A 73 17.89 1.28 -4.49
CA ILE A 73 17.41 1.99 -5.68
C ILE A 73 17.16 3.47 -5.37
N PHE A 74 16.52 3.76 -4.24
CA PHE A 74 16.28 5.12 -3.75
C PHE A 74 17.60 5.88 -3.54
N GLY A 75 18.59 5.22 -2.94
CA GLY A 75 19.92 5.79 -2.74
C GLY A 75 20.60 6.16 -4.06
N HIS A 76 20.46 5.33 -5.11
CA HIS A 76 20.95 5.66 -6.44
C HIS A 76 20.24 6.88 -7.05
N ALA A 77 18.92 7.01 -6.88
CA ALA A 77 18.19 8.19 -7.34
C ALA A 77 18.64 9.48 -6.64
N VAL A 78 18.87 9.44 -5.33
CA VAL A 78 19.44 10.58 -4.58
C VAL A 78 20.85 10.91 -5.10
N GLY A 79 21.69 9.89 -5.28
CA GLY A 79 23.06 10.04 -5.79
C GLY A 79 23.10 10.66 -7.18
N VAL A 80 22.24 10.22 -8.10
CA VAL A 80 22.10 10.79 -9.45
C VAL A 80 21.59 12.23 -9.40
N TYR A 81 20.61 12.51 -8.54
CA TYR A 81 20.04 13.86 -8.45
C TYR A 81 21.09 14.88 -7.96
N PHE A 82 21.88 14.53 -6.94
CA PHE A 82 22.86 15.43 -6.31
C PHE A 82 24.32 15.18 -6.71
N LYS A 83 24.57 14.43 -7.80
CA LYS A 83 25.91 13.99 -8.24
C LYS A 83 26.99 15.07 -8.14
N ASP A 84 26.76 16.23 -8.74
CA ASP A 84 27.74 17.32 -8.77
C ASP A 84 28.09 17.85 -7.37
N VAL A 85 27.13 17.88 -6.45
CA VAL A 85 27.34 18.27 -5.05
C VAL A 85 28.20 17.23 -4.34
N LEU A 86 27.90 15.94 -4.56
CA LEU A 86 28.61 14.84 -3.93
C LEU A 86 30.06 14.75 -4.42
N GLU A 87 30.28 14.93 -5.72
CA GLU A 87 31.62 14.94 -6.31
C GLU A 87 32.44 16.14 -5.81
N LYS A 88 31.84 17.35 -5.77
CA LYS A 88 32.52 18.57 -5.32
C LYS A 88 32.91 18.52 -3.84
N HIS A 89 32.08 17.91 -2.98
CA HIS A 89 32.27 17.88 -1.53
C HIS A 89 32.73 16.52 -0.99
N ALA A 90 33.19 15.61 -1.86
CA ALA A 90 33.52 14.25 -1.47
C ALA A 90 34.44 14.16 -0.23
N GLU A 91 35.50 14.97 -0.18
CA GLU A 91 36.44 15.01 0.96
C GLU A 91 35.78 15.46 2.27
N VAL A 92 34.83 16.40 2.21
CA VAL A 92 34.11 16.91 3.38
C VAL A 92 33.06 15.90 3.85
N LEU A 93 32.42 15.20 2.91
CA LEU A 93 31.31 14.29 3.20
C LEU A 93 31.74 12.89 3.65
N VAL A 94 32.93 12.40 3.25
CA VAL A 94 33.35 11.00 3.48
C VAL A 94 33.33 10.58 4.96
N GLY A 95 33.63 11.51 5.88
CA GLY A 95 33.68 11.24 7.32
C GLY A 95 32.34 11.30 8.04
N LEU A 96 31.26 11.73 7.36
CA LEU A 96 29.95 11.93 7.98
C LEU A 96 29.11 10.65 8.04
N GLY A 97 29.53 9.60 7.35
CA GLY A 97 28.83 8.32 7.31
C GLY A 97 27.44 8.41 6.68
N ILE A 98 27.25 9.29 5.69
CA ILE A 98 25.97 9.49 4.98
C ILE A 98 25.53 8.19 4.30
N ASP A 99 24.25 7.86 4.46
CA ASP A 99 23.63 6.68 3.87
C ASP A 99 22.36 7.09 3.12
N PHE A 100 22.47 7.16 1.79
CA PHE A 100 21.36 7.54 0.92
C PHE A 100 20.25 6.49 0.85
N ARG A 101 20.42 5.31 1.44
CA ARG A 101 19.32 4.36 1.68
C ARG A 101 18.30 4.93 2.66
N ASN A 102 18.67 5.92 3.46
CA ASN A 102 17.79 6.70 4.34
C ASN A 102 17.29 7.99 3.69
N GLY A 103 17.63 8.23 2.42
CA GLY A 103 17.23 9.39 1.62
C GLY A 103 18.08 10.64 1.80
N PHE A 104 17.73 11.68 1.05
CA PHE A 104 18.43 12.97 1.07
C PHE A 104 18.38 13.65 2.45
N GLY A 105 17.35 13.38 3.25
CA GLY A 105 17.25 13.89 4.63
C GLY A 105 18.41 13.47 5.52
N ASP A 106 19.03 12.31 5.26
CA ASP A 106 20.21 11.85 6.00
C ASP A 106 21.44 12.74 5.74
N LEU A 107 21.65 13.17 4.49
CA LEU A 107 22.66 14.18 4.16
C LEU A 107 22.37 15.50 4.86
N VAL A 108 21.13 16.00 4.77
CA VAL A 108 20.71 17.26 5.41
C VAL A 108 20.96 17.22 6.92
N ALA A 109 20.66 16.11 7.59
CA ALA A 109 20.90 15.96 9.01
C ALA A 109 22.40 15.90 9.36
N LYS A 110 23.21 15.19 8.56
CA LYS A 110 24.63 14.96 8.86
C LYS A 110 25.51 16.19 8.63
N ILE A 111 25.18 17.03 7.65
CA ILE A 111 25.94 18.27 7.39
C ILE A 111 25.78 19.31 8.52
N GLU A 112 24.80 19.15 9.41
CA GLU A 112 24.66 20.00 10.61
C GLU A 112 25.86 19.88 11.56
N SER A 113 26.60 18.77 11.49
CA SER A 113 27.80 18.56 12.30
C SER A 113 29.07 19.22 11.72
N LEU A 114 29.00 19.76 10.50
CA LEU A 114 30.14 20.40 9.85
C LEU A 114 30.45 21.78 10.44
N PRO A 115 31.70 22.26 10.32
CA PRO A 115 32.04 23.67 10.51
C PRO A 115 31.14 24.60 9.69
N ALA A 116 30.81 25.77 10.24
CA ALA A 116 29.80 26.66 9.66
C ALA A 116 30.09 27.09 8.21
N ASP A 117 31.36 27.29 7.87
CA ASP A 117 31.83 27.62 6.51
C ASP A 117 31.64 26.45 5.54
N GLN A 118 32.02 25.24 5.94
CA GLN A 118 31.83 24.03 5.15
C GLN A 118 30.34 23.70 4.97
N LYS A 119 29.56 23.78 6.05
CA LYS A 119 28.11 23.61 6.01
C LYS A 119 27.47 24.60 5.04
N ALA A 120 27.79 25.89 5.14
CA ALA A 120 27.24 26.91 4.26
C ALA A 120 27.61 26.67 2.79
N ALA A 121 28.84 26.22 2.50
CA ALA A 121 29.27 25.86 1.15
C ALA A 121 28.47 24.68 0.58
N VAL A 122 28.31 23.60 1.36
CA VAL A 122 27.52 22.43 0.96
C VAL A 122 26.06 22.82 0.74
N GLN A 123 25.45 23.59 1.64
CA GLN A 123 24.06 24.04 1.51
C GLN A 123 23.84 24.92 0.28
N ALA A 124 24.79 25.81 -0.03
CA ALA A 124 24.71 26.64 -1.22
C ALA A 124 24.75 25.80 -2.52
N ASP A 125 25.62 24.79 -2.57
CA ASP A 125 25.71 23.90 -3.73
C ASP A 125 24.50 22.96 -3.85
N ILE A 126 23.90 22.52 -2.74
CA ILE A 126 22.61 21.82 -2.74
C ILE A 126 21.53 22.71 -3.37
N SER A 127 21.40 23.96 -2.91
CA SER A 127 20.41 24.89 -3.48
C SER A 127 20.66 25.14 -4.98
N ALA A 128 21.92 25.31 -5.38
CA ALA A 128 22.28 25.47 -6.79
C ALA A 128 21.94 24.23 -7.63
N SER A 129 22.18 23.03 -7.09
CA SER A 129 21.83 21.76 -7.75
C SER A 129 20.32 21.60 -7.94
N ILE A 130 19.51 22.01 -6.95
CA ILE A 130 18.05 21.99 -7.06
C ILE A 130 17.57 22.97 -8.14
N ILE A 131 18.14 24.18 -8.19
CA ILE A 131 17.81 25.18 -9.21
C ILE A 131 18.21 24.71 -10.62
N ALA A 132 19.36 24.04 -10.74
CA ALA A 132 19.86 23.55 -12.02
C ALA A 132 19.11 22.29 -12.51
N GLY A 133 18.65 21.43 -11.59
CA GLY A 133 17.89 20.21 -11.88
C GLY A 133 16.43 20.45 -12.28
N PRO A 134 15.68 19.38 -12.61
CA PRO A 134 14.21 19.44 -12.68
C PRO A 134 13.64 19.72 -11.30
N ASP A 135 12.48 20.38 -11.23
CA ASP A 135 11.79 20.53 -9.94
C ASP A 135 11.37 19.14 -9.41
N LEU A 136 11.48 18.94 -8.10
CA LEU A 136 11.10 17.67 -7.44
C LEU A 136 9.66 17.75 -6.96
N ALA A 137 8.94 16.63 -7.04
CA ALA A 137 7.67 16.51 -6.33
C ALA A 137 7.86 16.68 -4.81
N MET A 138 6.90 17.31 -4.15
CA MET A 138 6.95 17.66 -2.73
C MET A 138 6.02 16.76 -1.91
N VAL A 139 6.51 16.33 -0.74
CA VAL A 139 5.73 15.67 0.31
C VAL A 139 5.03 16.71 1.20
N ASP A 140 5.76 17.80 1.47
CA ASP A 140 5.35 18.98 2.24
C ASP A 140 6.14 20.21 1.73
N SER A 141 5.52 21.02 0.88
CA SER A 141 6.14 22.19 0.24
C SER A 141 6.47 23.30 1.25
N ASP A 142 5.62 23.53 2.25
CA ASP A 142 5.82 24.55 3.28
C ASP A 142 7.07 24.29 4.13
N ARG A 143 7.42 23.00 4.30
CA ARG A 143 8.60 22.56 5.04
C ARG A 143 9.79 22.21 4.14
N GLY A 144 9.65 22.34 2.82
CA GLY A 144 10.70 21.98 1.86
C GLY A 144 11.01 20.48 1.79
N ILE A 145 10.08 19.61 2.22
CA ILE A 145 10.27 18.15 2.18
C ILE A 145 9.93 17.63 0.79
N THR A 146 10.96 17.26 0.04
CA THR A 146 10.87 16.69 -1.32
C THR A 146 10.62 15.18 -1.29
N ASN A 147 10.20 14.62 -2.43
CA ASN A 147 10.07 13.19 -2.67
C ASN A 147 11.35 12.37 -2.41
N LEU A 148 12.53 13.01 -2.49
CA LEU A 148 13.81 12.36 -2.23
C LEU A 148 14.26 12.44 -0.75
N HIS A 149 13.51 13.12 0.13
CA HIS A 149 13.92 13.31 1.53
C HIS A 149 13.95 12.01 2.33
N VAL A 150 12.86 11.24 2.32
CA VAL A 150 12.72 10.00 3.10
C VAL A 150 12.11 8.90 2.22
N PRO A 151 12.72 7.71 2.12
CA PRO A 151 12.27 6.64 1.23
C PRO A 151 10.83 6.14 1.48
N SER A 152 10.34 6.30 2.71
CA SER A 152 9.01 5.85 3.12
C SER A 152 7.90 6.88 2.93
N ASP A 153 8.21 8.11 2.50
CA ASP A 153 7.22 9.18 2.41
C ASP A 153 6.33 9.05 1.17
N VAL A 154 6.88 8.57 0.05
CA VAL A 154 6.15 8.37 -1.22
C VAL A 154 6.17 6.89 -1.58
N ILE A 155 5.08 6.21 -1.24
CA ILE A 155 4.91 4.77 -1.44
C ILE A 155 4.08 4.54 -2.70
N ILE A 156 4.59 3.74 -3.65
CA ILE A 156 4.05 3.60 -5.01
C ILE A 156 2.56 3.26 -5.07
N ASP A 157 2.12 2.30 -4.25
CA ASP A 157 0.74 1.83 -4.14
C ASP A 157 -0.24 2.96 -3.81
N ALA A 158 0.10 3.85 -2.88
CA ALA A 158 -0.75 4.99 -2.51
C ALA A 158 -0.51 6.25 -3.37
N SER A 159 0.75 6.49 -3.76
CA SER A 159 1.15 7.73 -4.43
C SER A 159 0.75 7.78 -5.90
N MET A 160 0.83 6.65 -6.63
CA MET A 160 0.44 6.61 -8.03
C MET A 160 -1.07 6.85 -8.22
N PRO A 161 -1.98 6.20 -7.47
CA PRO A 161 -3.40 6.51 -7.56
C PRO A 161 -3.74 7.94 -7.13
N ALA A 162 -3.06 8.47 -6.10
CA ALA A 162 -3.24 9.86 -5.67
C ALA A 162 -2.86 10.86 -6.77
N MET A 163 -1.75 10.61 -7.47
CA MET A 163 -1.30 11.40 -8.63
C MET A 163 -2.29 11.30 -9.79
N ILE A 164 -2.70 10.07 -10.18
CA ILE A 164 -3.66 9.83 -11.27
C ILE A 164 -4.99 10.54 -10.99
N ARG A 165 -5.52 10.42 -9.77
CA ARG A 165 -6.75 11.09 -9.35
C ARG A 165 -6.63 12.62 -9.35
N SER A 166 -5.44 13.15 -9.06
CA SER A 166 -5.14 14.59 -9.06
C SER A 166 -4.78 15.09 -10.45
N SER A 167 -5.48 14.63 -11.48
CA SER A 167 -5.27 15.01 -12.89
C SER A 167 -3.90 14.61 -13.47
N GLY A 168 -3.23 13.60 -12.89
CA GLY A 168 -1.89 13.21 -13.31
C GLY A 168 -0.78 14.11 -12.76
N GLN A 169 -1.05 14.83 -11.67
CA GLN A 169 -0.17 15.89 -11.15
C GLN A 169 0.27 15.63 -9.72
N MET A 170 1.42 16.20 -9.35
CA MET A 170 1.95 16.21 -7.99
C MET A 170 2.27 17.65 -7.54
N TRP A 171 2.56 17.82 -6.26
CA TRP A 171 2.81 19.14 -5.67
C TRP A 171 4.23 19.62 -5.98
N ASP A 172 4.35 20.85 -6.49
CA ASP A 172 5.61 21.56 -6.70
C ASP A 172 6.08 22.28 -5.42
N LYS A 173 7.23 22.97 -5.52
CA LYS A 173 7.82 23.76 -4.42
C LYS A 173 6.97 24.95 -3.96
N ASP A 174 6.04 25.42 -4.80
CA ASP A 174 5.13 26.53 -4.52
C ASP A 174 3.77 26.03 -3.96
N GLY A 175 3.62 24.73 -3.74
CA GLY A 175 2.37 24.13 -3.26
C GLY A 175 1.27 24.12 -4.34
N LYS A 176 1.63 24.04 -5.62
CA LYS A 176 0.70 23.91 -6.75
C LYS A 176 0.84 22.55 -7.42
N LEU A 177 -0.21 22.11 -8.10
CA LEU A 177 -0.18 20.88 -8.88
C LEU A 177 0.52 21.13 -10.23
N GLN A 178 1.44 20.24 -10.59
CA GLN A 178 2.16 20.24 -11.86
C GLN A 178 2.30 18.80 -12.39
N ASP A 179 2.34 18.66 -13.72
CA ASP A 179 2.61 17.39 -14.39
C ASP A 179 3.96 16.82 -13.94
N THR A 180 4.09 15.49 -13.95
CA THR A 180 5.27 14.79 -13.43
C THR A 180 5.71 13.63 -14.33
N ILE A 181 7.02 13.39 -14.38
CA ILE A 181 7.57 12.08 -14.74
C ILE A 181 7.58 11.22 -13.47
N ALA A 182 6.64 10.29 -13.40
CA ALA A 182 6.56 9.29 -12.33
C ALA A 182 7.50 8.12 -12.61
N VAL A 183 8.72 8.21 -12.08
CA VAL A 183 9.78 7.22 -12.24
C VAL A 183 9.48 5.98 -11.39
N ILE A 184 9.29 4.85 -12.07
CA ILE A 184 9.20 3.50 -11.51
C ILE A 184 10.26 2.65 -12.24
N PRO A 185 11.42 2.37 -11.62
CA PRO A 185 12.55 1.78 -12.35
C PRO A 185 12.31 0.36 -12.87
N ASP A 186 11.60 -0.48 -12.12
CA ASP A 186 11.30 -1.85 -12.55
C ASP A 186 10.04 -1.89 -13.43
N SER A 187 10.14 -2.60 -14.57
CA SER A 187 9.08 -2.63 -15.57
C SER A 187 7.97 -3.66 -15.30
N SER A 188 8.10 -4.53 -14.30
CA SER A 188 7.14 -5.62 -14.05
C SER A 188 5.71 -5.12 -13.85
N TYR A 189 5.57 -3.93 -13.23
CA TYR A 189 4.27 -3.39 -12.83
C TYR A 189 4.01 -1.97 -13.33
N ALA A 190 5.04 -1.24 -13.77
CA ALA A 190 4.94 0.16 -14.19
C ALA A 190 3.91 0.36 -15.32
N GLY A 191 3.82 -0.60 -16.24
CA GLY A 191 2.90 -0.56 -17.40
C GLY A 191 1.42 -0.44 -17.02
N VAL A 192 1.01 -0.94 -15.85
CA VAL A 192 -0.38 -0.84 -15.38
C VAL A 192 -0.77 0.62 -15.09
N TYR A 193 0.13 1.36 -14.44
CA TYR A 193 -0.10 2.78 -14.17
C TYR A 193 -0.05 3.60 -15.47
N GLN A 194 0.88 3.29 -16.37
CA GLN A 194 0.96 3.95 -17.67
C GLN A 194 -0.34 3.76 -18.48
N ALA A 195 -0.86 2.53 -18.56
CA ALA A 195 -2.13 2.23 -19.22
C ALA A 195 -3.29 3.03 -18.61
N THR A 196 -3.30 3.19 -17.28
CA THR A 196 -4.31 3.99 -16.57
C THR A 196 -4.19 5.48 -16.90
N ILE A 197 -2.97 6.02 -16.91
CA ILE A 197 -2.69 7.41 -17.28
C ILE A 197 -3.14 7.68 -18.71
N ASP A 198 -2.76 6.83 -19.66
CA ASP A 198 -3.11 6.97 -21.08
C ASP A 198 -4.62 6.84 -21.30
N PHE A 199 -5.27 5.94 -20.57
CA PHE A 199 -6.72 5.83 -20.58
C PHE A 199 -7.40 7.12 -20.11
N CYS A 200 -6.94 7.72 -19.01
CA CYS A 200 -7.46 8.98 -18.49
C CYS A 200 -7.19 10.16 -19.45
N LYS A 201 -5.99 10.25 -20.04
CA LYS A 201 -5.67 11.26 -21.07
C LYS A 201 -6.63 11.17 -22.26
N LYS A 202 -6.97 9.96 -22.69
CA LYS A 202 -7.87 9.73 -23.83
C LYS A 202 -9.36 9.92 -23.50
N ASN A 203 -9.79 9.53 -22.30
CA ASN A 203 -11.21 9.39 -21.97
C ASN A 203 -11.71 10.37 -20.90
N GLY A 204 -10.84 11.24 -20.38
CA GLY A 204 -11.10 12.06 -19.20
C GLY A 204 -11.04 11.27 -17.90
N ALA A 205 -11.23 11.97 -16.78
CA ALA A 205 -11.33 11.34 -15.46
C ALA A 205 -12.50 10.35 -15.38
N PHE A 206 -12.38 9.38 -14.46
CA PHE A 206 -13.50 8.50 -14.11
C PHE A 206 -14.60 9.27 -13.39
N ASP A 207 -15.84 8.80 -13.55
CA ASP A 207 -17.01 9.31 -12.83
C ASP A 207 -17.44 8.29 -11.76
N PRO A 208 -17.16 8.53 -10.47
CA PRO A 208 -17.58 7.68 -9.36
C PRO A 208 -19.08 7.38 -9.31
N ALA A 209 -19.93 8.21 -9.90
CA ALA A 209 -21.38 8.00 -9.89
C ALA A 209 -21.85 6.93 -10.87
N THR A 210 -21.05 6.61 -11.89
CA THR A 210 -21.45 5.67 -12.97
C THR A 210 -20.43 4.59 -13.27
N MET A 211 -19.21 4.70 -12.77
CA MET A 211 -18.18 3.68 -13.01
C MET A 211 -18.55 2.34 -12.34
N GLY A 212 -18.02 1.26 -12.89
CA GLY A 212 -18.14 -0.07 -12.32
C GLY A 212 -17.18 -0.25 -11.13
N THR A 213 -16.73 -1.48 -10.93
CA THR A 213 -15.74 -1.78 -9.89
C THR A 213 -14.74 -2.86 -10.33
N VAL A 214 -13.53 -2.81 -9.80
CA VAL A 214 -12.50 -3.84 -10.04
C VAL A 214 -12.08 -4.46 -8.70
N PRO A 215 -12.79 -5.50 -8.21
CA PRO A 215 -12.36 -6.27 -7.04
C PRO A 215 -11.08 -7.06 -7.36
N ASN A 216 -10.39 -7.52 -6.31
CA ASN A 216 -9.15 -8.28 -6.43
C ASN A 216 -9.20 -9.63 -5.70
N VAL A 217 -8.61 -10.66 -6.33
CA VAL A 217 -8.26 -11.93 -5.73
C VAL A 217 -6.74 -12.10 -5.81
N GLY A 218 -6.06 -11.90 -4.69
CA GLY A 218 -4.61 -11.83 -4.62
C GLY A 218 -3.91 -13.07 -4.08
N LEU A 219 -2.86 -13.53 -4.76
CA LEU A 219 -1.98 -14.58 -4.27
C LEU A 219 -0.99 -14.01 -3.24
N MET A 220 -1.13 -14.37 -1.96
CA MET A 220 -0.24 -13.85 -0.91
C MET A 220 0.16 -14.86 0.17
N ALA A 221 -0.55 -16.00 0.27
CA ALA A 221 -0.35 -16.95 1.35
C ALA A 221 1.09 -17.47 1.40
N GLN A 222 1.61 -17.63 2.63
CA GLN A 222 2.96 -18.13 2.90
C GLN A 222 4.10 -17.27 2.31
N LYS A 223 3.91 -15.94 2.27
CA LYS A 223 4.86 -14.95 1.73
C LYS A 223 5.19 -15.22 0.26
N ALA A 224 4.14 -15.36 -0.55
CA ALA A 224 4.27 -15.60 -1.98
C ALA A 224 5.08 -14.49 -2.66
N GLU A 225 5.89 -14.89 -3.65
CA GLU A 225 6.60 -14.00 -4.57
C GLU A 225 7.55 -13.02 -3.86
N GLU A 226 7.51 -11.73 -4.20
CA GLU A 226 8.42 -10.69 -3.71
C GLU A 226 8.40 -10.51 -2.19
N TYR A 227 7.26 -10.71 -1.54
CA TYR A 227 7.10 -10.50 -0.10
C TYR A 227 7.85 -11.57 0.72
N GLY A 228 8.27 -12.67 0.08
CA GLY A 228 9.13 -13.70 0.65
C GLY A 228 10.62 -13.53 0.32
N SER A 229 11.02 -12.52 -0.43
CA SER A 229 12.36 -12.43 -1.06
C SER A 229 13.43 -11.74 -0.23
N HIS A 230 13.07 -11.06 0.86
CA HIS A 230 14.00 -10.15 1.56
C HIS A 230 15.27 -10.85 2.07
N ASP A 231 15.17 -12.10 2.50
CA ASP A 231 16.29 -12.88 2.99
C ASP A 231 17.09 -13.57 1.87
N LYS A 232 16.72 -13.31 0.61
CA LYS A 232 17.26 -13.81 -0.66
C LYS A 232 17.54 -12.66 -1.64
N THR A 233 17.69 -11.44 -1.13
CA THR A 233 18.02 -10.25 -1.92
C THR A 233 19.40 -9.76 -1.50
N PHE A 234 20.29 -9.52 -2.46
CA PHE A 234 21.69 -9.19 -2.21
C PHE A 234 22.14 -8.05 -3.13
N GLU A 235 22.86 -7.09 -2.55
CA GLU A 235 23.72 -6.18 -3.31
C GLU A 235 25.04 -6.90 -3.59
N ILE A 236 25.38 -7.02 -4.87
CA ILE A 236 26.53 -7.80 -5.31
C ILE A 236 27.83 -7.04 -5.03
N SER A 237 28.81 -7.70 -4.40
CA SER A 237 30.04 -7.04 -3.96
C SER A 237 31.14 -6.96 -5.01
N SER A 238 31.03 -7.71 -6.10
CA SER A 238 32.01 -7.73 -7.21
C SER A 238 31.42 -8.42 -8.43
N ALA A 239 31.94 -8.12 -9.62
CA ALA A 239 31.49 -8.77 -10.84
C ALA A 239 31.74 -10.29 -10.84
N GLY A 240 30.80 -11.04 -11.43
CA GLY A 240 30.84 -12.49 -11.44
C GLY A 240 29.53 -13.13 -11.88
N ILE A 241 29.27 -14.35 -11.40
CA ILE A 241 28.07 -15.12 -11.73
C ILE A 241 27.37 -15.55 -10.44
N VAL A 242 26.08 -15.26 -10.32
CA VAL A 242 25.22 -15.79 -9.25
C VAL A 242 24.48 -17.02 -9.77
N ARG A 243 24.55 -18.13 -9.04
CA ARG A 243 23.88 -19.40 -9.37
C ARG A 243 22.94 -19.85 -8.26
N VAL A 244 21.82 -20.42 -8.65
CA VAL A 244 20.95 -21.22 -7.78
C VAL A 244 21.23 -22.69 -8.04
N ILE A 245 21.72 -23.41 -7.04
CA ILE A 245 22.21 -24.79 -7.17
C ILE A 245 21.41 -25.71 -6.26
N ASP A 246 20.96 -26.84 -6.81
CA ASP A 246 20.24 -27.85 -6.06
C ASP A 246 21.16 -28.78 -5.23
N SER A 247 20.55 -29.63 -4.40
CA SER A 247 21.29 -30.57 -3.55
C SER A 247 22.09 -31.65 -4.33
N SER A 248 21.85 -31.83 -5.63
CA SER A 248 22.63 -32.73 -6.49
C SER A 248 23.85 -32.06 -7.12
N GLY A 249 23.99 -30.74 -6.97
CA GLY A 249 25.01 -29.93 -7.62
C GLY A 249 24.59 -29.41 -8.99
N GLY A 250 23.34 -29.62 -9.40
CA GLY A 250 22.79 -29.09 -10.64
C GLY A 250 22.50 -27.59 -10.52
N THR A 251 22.93 -26.81 -11.52
CA THR A 251 22.55 -25.40 -11.62
C THR A 251 21.14 -25.29 -12.20
N LEU A 252 20.24 -24.63 -11.45
CA LEU A 252 18.86 -24.40 -11.86
C LEU A 252 18.72 -23.09 -12.65
N MET A 253 19.40 -22.04 -12.18
CA MET A 253 19.37 -20.69 -12.74
C MET A 253 20.74 -20.04 -12.55
N GLU A 254 21.17 -19.19 -13.49
CA GLU A 254 22.39 -18.41 -13.39
C GLU A 254 22.27 -17.02 -14.04
N HIS A 255 22.97 -16.04 -13.49
CA HIS A 255 23.01 -14.66 -13.98
C HIS A 255 24.44 -14.13 -13.90
N GLU A 256 24.91 -13.50 -14.97
CA GLU A 256 26.08 -12.60 -14.90
C GLU A 256 25.66 -11.31 -14.19
N VAL A 257 26.49 -10.85 -13.26
CA VAL A 257 26.21 -9.68 -12.42
C VAL A 257 27.47 -8.82 -12.26
N ASP A 258 27.26 -7.52 -12.05
CA ASP A 258 28.32 -6.55 -11.76
C ASP A 258 28.29 -6.07 -10.30
N GLU A 259 29.35 -5.37 -9.89
CA GLU A 259 29.42 -4.74 -8.57
C GLU A 259 28.31 -3.71 -8.35
N GLY A 260 27.55 -3.89 -7.27
CA GLY A 260 26.43 -3.05 -6.87
C GLY A 260 25.10 -3.43 -7.51
N ASP A 261 25.06 -4.44 -8.39
CA ASP A 261 23.79 -4.97 -8.88
C ASP A 261 22.95 -5.54 -7.73
N ILE A 262 21.63 -5.48 -7.88
CA ILE A 262 20.70 -6.03 -6.88
C ILE A 262 20.16 -7.34 -7.42
N TRP A 263 20.62 -8.46 -6.87
CA TRP A 263 20.14 -9.80 -7.23
C TRP A 263 19.06 -10.25 -6.25
N ARG A 264 18.01 -10.93 -6.72
CA ARG A 264 16.96 -11.49 -5.86
C ARG A 264 16.45 -12.86 -6.32
N ALA A 265 15.93 -13.64 -5.37
CA ALA A 265 15.10 -14.81 -5.64
C ALA A 265 13.80 -14.82 -4.84
N CYS A 266 12.74 -15.31 -5.46
CA CYS A 266 11.39 -15.38 -4.90
C CYS A 266 10.91 -16.84 -4.84
N GLN A 267 9.87 -17.10 -4.03
CA GLN A 267 9.31 -18.44 -3.83
C GLN A 267 7.79 -18.37 -3.81
N THR A 268 7.14 -19.28 -4.54
CA THR A 268 5.69 -19.40 -4.57
C THR A 268 5.28 -20.87 -4.50
N LYS A 269 4.63 -21.23 -3.40
CA LYS A 269 4.25 -22.62 -3.10
C LYS A 269 3.00 -23.03 -3.85
N ASP A 270 2.92 -24.32 -4.14
CA ASP A 270 1.85 -24.91 -4.93
C ASP A 270 0.46 -24.79 -4.29
N ALA A 271 0.35 -25.11 -2.99
CA ALA A 271 -0.92 -25.08 -2.28
C ALA A 271 -1.56 -23.67 -2.22
N PRO A 272 -0.79 -22.58 -1.95
CA PRO A 272 -1.28 -21.21 -2.16
C PRO A 272 -1.84 -20.92 -3.56
N ILE A 273 -1.22 -21.44 -4.62
CA ILE A 273 -1.69 -21.22 -6.00
C ILE A 273 -3.02 -21.92 -6.24
N GLN A 274 -3.17 -23.17 -5.77
CA GLN A 274 -4.43 -23.91 -5.86
C GLN A 274 -5.57 -23.18 -5.13
N ASP A 275 -5.33 -22.71 -3.91
CA ASP A 275 -6.33 -21.98 -3.13
C ASP A 275 -6.70 -20.64 -3.80
N TRP A 276 -5.72 -19.94 -4.36
CA TRP A 276 -5.93 -18.70 -5.12
C TRP A 276 -6.80 -18.91 -6.37
N VAL A 277 -6.54 -19.96 -7.15
CA VAL A 277 -7.37 -20.31 -8.33
C VAL A 277 -8.79 -20.66 -7.89
N LYS A 278 -8.95 -21.48 -6.84
CA LYS A 278 -10.25 -21.84 -6.26
C LYS A 278 -11.02 -20.58 -5.83
N LEU A 279 -10.36 -19.64 -5.14
CA LEU A 279 -10.97 -18.39 -4.70
C LEU A 279 -11.43 -17.54 -5.90
N ALA A 280 -10.62 -17.45 -6.96
CA ALA A 280 -10.99 -16.72 -8.17
C ALA A 280 -12.25 -17.28 -8.84
N VAL A 281 -12.34 -18.61 -8.99
CA VAL A 281 -13.53 -19.29 -9.53
C VAL A 281 -14.74 -19.04 -8.63
N ASN A 282 -14.60 -19.17 -7.31
CA ASN A 282 -15.69 -18.93 -6.36
C ASN A 282 -16.20 -17.49 -6.44
N ARG A 283 -15.31 -16.50 -6.55
CA ARG A 283 -15.71 -15.08 -6.65
C ARG A 283 -16.38 -14.76 -7.98
N SER A 284 -15.86 -15.27 -9.09
CA SER A 284 -16.50 -15.10 -10.40
C SER A 284 -17.89 -15.75 -10.42
N ARG A 285 -18.03 -16.96 -9.86
CA ARG A 285 -19.32 -17.65 -9.74
C ARG A 285 -20.32 -16.89 -8.86
N ALA A 286 -19.88 -16.36 -7.72
CA ALA A 286 -20.76 -15.68 -6.76
C ALA A 286 -21.29 -14.33 -7.29
N THR A 287 -20.50 -13.64 -8.12
CA THR A 287 -20.83 -12.31 -8.65
C THR A 287 -21.41 -12.35 -10.06
N GLY A 288 -21.10 -13.39 -10.84
CA GLY A 288 -21.35 -13.45 -12.27
C GLY A 288 -20.39 -12.59 -13.11
N SER A 289 -19.41 -11.94 -12.48
CA SER A 289 -18.45 -11.06 -13.14
C SER A 289 -17.32 -11.84 -13.83
N PRO A 290 -16.80 -11.35 -14.96
CA PRO A 290 -15.61 -11.93 -15.57
C PRO A 290 -14.40 -11.77 -14.65
N ALA A 291 -13.54 -12.77 -14.62
CA ALA A 291 -12.29 -12.73 -13.88
C ALA A 291 -11.10 -12.85 -14.84
N ILE A 292 -10.15 -11.94 -14.70
CA ILE A 292 -8.95 -11.87 -15.53
C ILE A 292 -7.75 -12.17 -14.63
N PHE A 293 -6.97 -13.19 -14.99
CA PHE A 293 -5.65 -13.46 -14.42
C PHE A 293 -4.62 -12.55 -15.09
N TRP A 294 -3.95 -11.69 -14.33
CA TRP A 294 -2.99 -10.70 -14.84
C TRP A 294 -1.60 -11.32 -14.80
N LEU A 295 -1.24 -12.02 -15.86
CA LEU A 295 -0.02 -12.82 -15.96
C LEU A 295 0.64 -12.57 -17.31
N ASP A 296 1.89 -12.11 -17.31
CA ASP A 296 2.66 -11.88 -18.52
C ASP A 296 3.39 -13.15 -18.95
N GLU A 297 2.98 -13.75 -20.07
CA GLU A 297 3.64 -14.95 -20.59
C GLU A 297 5.13 -14.76 -20.92
N ASN A 298 5.59 -13.52 -21.08
CA ASN A 298 7.00 -13.19 -21.31
C ASN A 298 7.82 -13.08 -20.01
N ARG A 299 7.16 -13.07 -18.85
CA ARG A 299 7.82 -13.13 -17.54
C ARG A 299 7.92 -14.60 -17.11
N ALA A 300 9.14 -15.10 -16.95
CA ALA A 300 9.39 -16.53 -16.67
C ALA A 300 8.63 -17.07 -15.45
N HIS A 301 8.49 -16.27 -14.38
CA HIS A 301 7.66 -16.60 -13.22
C HIS A 301 6.19 -16.76 -13.60
N ASP A 302 5.59 -15.75 -14.22
CA ASP A 302 4.19 -15.76 -14.63
C ASP A 302 3.90 -16.90 -15.62
N ALA A 303 4.82 -17.22 -16.53
CA ALA A 303 4.68 -18.38 -17.42
C ALA A 303 4.56 -19.71 -16.67
N GLN A 304 5.21 -19.88 -15.52
CA GLN A 304 5.03 -21.04 -14.64
C GLN A 304 3.69 -20.98 -13.89
N ILE A 305 3.26 -19.80 -13.46
CA ILE A 305 1.94 -19.60 -12.83
C ILE A 305 0.81 -19.90 -13.83
N ILE A 306 0.92 -19.46 -15.08
CA ILE A 306 -0.05 -19.73 -16.16
C ILE A 306 -0.27 -21.23 -16.35
N GLN A 307 0.80 -22.03 -16.35
CA GLN A 307 0.69 -23.49 -16.46
C GLN A 307 -0.10 -24.09 -15.30
N LYS A 308 0.12 -23.61 -14.07
CA LYS A 308 -0.61 -24.05 -12.88
C LYS A 308 -2.07 -23.60 -12.89
N VAL A 309 -2.35 -22.35 -13.28
CA VAL A 309 -3.71 -21.84 -13.45
C VAL A 309 -4.46 -22.72 -14.47
N GLY A 310 -3.85 -22.99 -15.63
CA GLY A 310 -4.45 -23.85 -16.65
C GLY A 310 -4.76 -25.27 -16.14
N ALA A 311 -3.88 -25.85 -15.32
CA ALA A 311 -4.12 -27.16 -14.70
C ALA A 311 -5.27 -27.11 -13.68
N TYR A 312 -5.24 -26.18 -12.72
CA TYR A 312 -6.18 -26.15 -11.60
C TYR A 312 -7.56 -25.61 -11.96
N LEU A 313 -7.69 -24.82 -13.03
CA LEU A 313 -9.01 -24.51 -13.58
C LEU A 313 -9.74 -25.77 -14.05
N GLY A 314 -9.02 -26.84 -14.42
CA GLY A 314 -9.59 -28.14 -14.75
C GLY A 314 -10.19 -28.90 -13.56
N ASP A 315 -9.86 -28.51 -12.32
CA ASP A 315 -10.37 -29.11 -11.09
C ASP A 315 -11.67 -28.44 -10.59
N HIS A 316 -12.18 -27.45 -11.32
CA HIS A 316 -13.33 -26.65 -10.94
C HIS A 316 -14.40 -26.60 -12.04
N ASP A 317 -15.66 -26.44 -11.63
CA ASP A 317 -16.74 -26.15 -12.57
C ASP A 317 -16.62 -24.70 -13.04
N THR A 318 -16.18 -24.53 -14.29
CA THR A 318 -16.03 -23.25 -14.97
C THR A 318 -17.12 -22.99 -16.01
N GLU A 319 -18.15 -23.86 -16.11
CA GLU A 319 -19.22 -23.69 -17.09
C GLU A 319 -19.96 -22.37 -16.86
N GLY A 320 -20.09 -21.56 -17.90
CA GLY A 320 -20.75 -20.25 -17.83
C GLY A 320 -19.95 -19.14 -17.15
N LEU A 321 -18.68 -19.37 -16.79
CA LEU A 321 -17.77 -18.31 -16.30
C LEU A 321 -16.94 -17.72 -17.44
N ASP A 322 -16.67 -16.42 -17.36
CA ASP A 322 -15.73 -15.73 -18.25
C ASP A 322 -14.40 -15.55 -17.52
N LEU A 323 -13.51 -16.53 -17.71
CA LEU A 323 -12.18 -16.57 -17.13
C LEU A 323 -11.13 -16.38 -18.22
N ARG A 324 -10.26 -15.39 -18.07
CA ARG A 324 -9.22 -15.05 -19.06
C ARG A 324 -7.86 -14.92 -18.41
N ILE A 325 -6.82 -15.13 -19.19
CA ILE A 325 -5.43 -14.82 -18.82
C ILE A 325 -4.94 -13.76 -19.80
N LEU A 326 -4.48 -12.62 -19.29
CA LEU A 326 -3.98 -11.50 -20.09
C LEU A 326 -2.73 -10.92 -19.41
N SER A 327 -1.83 -10.29 -20.18
CA SER A 327 -0.72 -9.55 -19.60
C SER A 327 -1.25 -8.41 -18.70
N PRO A 328 -0.48 -7.94 -17.69
CA PRO A 328 -0.94 -6.87 -16.80
C PRO A 328 -1.41 -5.60 -17.53
N VAL A 329 -0.77 -5.23 -18.64
CA VAL A 329 -1.16 -4.06 -19.44
C VAL A 329 -2.49 -4.29 -20.15
N GLU A 330 -2.64 -5.41 -20.87
CA GLU A 330 -3.90 -5.74 -21.57
C GLU A 330 -5.06 -5.91 -20.59
N ALA A 331 -4.80 -6.55 -19.44
CA ALA A 331 -5.78 -6.74 -18.38
C ALA A 331 -6.24 -5.40 -17.79
N ALA A 332 -5.31 -4.46 -17.58
CA ALA A 332 -5.63 -3.10 -17.15
C ALA A 332 -6.49 -2.38 -18.19
N GLU A 333 -6.12 -2.41 -19.48
CA GLU A 333 -6.90 -1.77 -20.54
C GLU A 333 -8.34 -2.29 -20.64
N VAL A 334 -8.52 -3.61 -20.60
CA VAL A 334 -9.84 -4.25 -20.59
C VAL A 334 -10.64 -3.82 -19.36
N SER A 335 -10.02 -3.87 -18.18
CA SER A 335 -10.67 -3.53 -16.91
C SER A 335 -11.07 -2.05 -16.87
N LEU A 336 -10.20 -1.12 -17.29
CA LEU A 336 -10.48 0.32 -17.34
C LEU A 336 -11.63 0.65 -18.30
N LYS A 337 -11.69 -0.03 -19.45
CA LYS A 337 -12.79 0.13 -20.42
C LYS A 337 -14.13 -0.31 -19.83
N ARG A 338 -14.16 -1.47 -19.17
CA ARG A 338 -15.34 -2.01 -18.49
C ARG A 338 -15.75 -1.14 -17.30
N LEU A 339 -14.77 -0.71 -16.50
CA LEU A 339 -14.95 0.20 -15.38
C LEU A 339 -15.62 1.50 -15.83
N LYS A 340 -15.16 2.13 -16.91
CA LYS A 340 -15.81 3.34 -17.46
C LYS A 340 -17.24 3.07 -17.95
N ALA A 341 -17.55 1.84 -18.38
CA ALA A 341 -18.87 1.44 -18.85
C ALA A 341 -19.85 1.05 -17.73
N GLY A 342 -19.46 1.18 -16.45
CA GLY A 342 -20.30 0.76 -15.32
C GLY A 342 -20.27 -0.74 -15.04
N GLU A 343 -19.29 -1.47 -15.60
CA GLU A 343 -19.21 -2.93 -15.53
C GLU A 343 -18.14 -3.38 -14.53
N GLU A 344 -18.39 -4.51 -13.86
CA GLU A 344 -17.45 -5.14 -12.93
C GLU A 344 -16.46 -6.06 -13.64
N THR A 345 -15.20 -6.08 -13.19
CA THR A 345 -14.17 -7.04 -13.64
C THR A 345 -13.32 -7.49 -12.45
N ILE A 346 -13.25 -8.79 -12.17
CA ILE A 346 -12.40 -9.30 -11.10
C ILE A 346 -10.95 -9.36 -11.61
N SER A 347 -10.05 -8.66 -10.93
CA SER A 347 -8.60 -8.82 -11.13
C SER A 347 -8.09 -9.98 -10.28
N VAL A 348 -7.40 -10.93 -10.91
CA VAL A 348 -6.83 -12.11 -10.25
C VAL A 348 -5.32 -12.04 -10.42
N THR A 349 -4.59 -11.71 -9.36
CA THR A 349 -3.21 -11.23 -9.48
C THR A 349 -2.25 -11.86 -8.49
N GLY A 350 -0.95 -11.77 -8.79
CA GLY A 350 0.12 -11.96 -7.82
C GLY A 350 0.09 -10.93 -6.67
N ASN A 351 1.01 -11.07 -5.73
CA ASN A 351 1.06 -10.38 -4.46
C ASN A 351 1.29 -8.87 -4.60
N VAL A 352 2.24 -8.46 -5.45
CA VAL A 352 2.52 -7.03 -5.69
C VAL A 352 1.37 -6.36 -6.41
N LEU A 353 0.80 -6.99 -7.45
CA LEU A 353 -0.35 -6.41 -8.14
C LEU A 353 -1.62 -6.41 -7.29
N ARG A 354 -1.81 -7.39 -6.39
CA ARG A 354 -2.91 -7.35 -5.40
C ARG A 354 -2.87 -6.00 -4.68
N ASP A 355 -1.71 -5.72 -4.10
CA ASP A 355 -1.45 -4.52 -3.34
C ASP A 355 -1.71 -3.24 -4.15
N TYR A 356 -1.08 -3.13 -5.34
CA TYR A 356 -1.21 -1.94 -6.18
C TYR A 356 -2.65 -1.70 -6.66
N LEU A 357 -3.36 -2.75 -7.07
CA LEU A 357 -4.71 -2.63 -7.59
C LEU A 357 -5.75 -2.37 -6.50
N THR A 358 -5.54 -2.90 -5.28
CA THR A 358 -6.40 -2.62 -4.12
C THR A 358 -6.24 -1.22 -3.54
N ASP A 359 -5.19 -0.48 -3.93
CA ASP A 359 -5.15 0.98 -3.75
C ASP A 359 -5.68 1.72 -4.98
N LEU A 360 -5.24 1.34 -6.19
CA LEU A 360 -5.57 2.05 -7.42
C LEU A 360 -7.08 2.19 -7.65
N PHE A 361 -7.79 1.07 -7.75
CA PHE A 361 -9.21 1.11 -8.11
C PHE A 361 -10.06 1.72 -6.98
N PRO A 362 -9.90 1.37 -5.70
CA PRO A 362 -10.66 2.01 -4.62
C PRO A 362 -10.42 3.50 -4.48
N ILE A 363 -9.20 4.00 -4.72
CA ILE A 363 -8.93 5.45 -4.72
C ILE A 363 -9.65 6.15 -5.88
N LEU A 364 -9.78 5.51 -7.04
CA LEU A 364 -10.54 6.05 -8.17
C LEU A 364 -12.06 5.95 -7.95
N GLU A 365 -12.54 4.85 -7.39
CA GLU A 365 -13.96 4.54 -7.18
C GLU A 365 -14.58 5.30 -6.00
N VAL A 366 -13.99 5.16 -4.81
CA VAL A 366 -14.56 5.67 -3.55
C VAL A 366 -13.67 6.70 -2.86
N GLY A 367 -12.57 7.08 -3.51
CA GLY A 367 -11.69 8.15 -3.08
C GLY A 367 -10.72 7.80 -1.96
N THR A 368 -10.69 6.54 -1.52
CA THR A 368 -9.76 6.02 -0.51
C THR A 368 -9.78 4.49 -0.50
N SER A 369 -8.64 3.85 -0.25
CA SER A 369 -8.54 2.40 -0.05
C SER A 369 -8.92 1.91 1.36
N ALA A 370 -9.25 2.83 2.27
CA ALA A 370 -9.73 2.50 3.62
C ALA A 370 -11.20 2.01 3.65
N LYS A 371 -11.94 2.16 2.56
CA LYS A 371 -13.37 1.80 2.46
C LYS A 371 -13.58 0.52 1.68
N MET A 372 -12.81 -0.52 2.04
CA MET A 372 -12.79 -1.80 1.34
C MET A 372 -12.96 -2.95 2.32
N LEU A 373 -13.59 -4.03 1.85
CA LEU A 373 -13.53 -5.33 2.50
C LEU A 373 -12.24 -6.04 2.07
N SER A 374 -11.37 -6.36 3.04
CA SER A 374 -10.18 -7.19 2.81
C SER A 374 -10.32 -8.47 3.64
N ILE A 375 -10.82 -9.52 2.99
CA ILE A 375 -11.13 -10.81 3.62
C ILE A 375 -10.04 -11.81 3.24
N VAL A 376 -9.45 -12.45 4.24
CA VAL A 376 -8.41 -13.46 4.09
C VAL A 376 -8.93 -14.79 4.65
N PRO A 377 -9.48 -15.67 3.79
CA PRO A 377 -9.80 -17.04 4.17
C PRO A 377 -8.49 -17.75 4.51
N LEU A 378 -8.26 -18.04 5.78
CA LEU A 378 -7.06 -18.74 6.20
C LEU A 378 -7.13 -20.19 5.70
N MET A 379 -6.05 -20.69 5.13
CA MET A 379 -6.00 -22.06 4.58
C MET A 379 -6.38 -23.15 5.59
N ASN A 380 -6.26 -22.88 6.90
CA ASN A 380 -6.62 -23.78 7.99
C ASN A 380 -8.09 -23.65 8.46
N GLY A 381 -8.93 -22.89 7.74
CA GLY A 381 -10.38 -22.79 7.98
C GLY A 381 -10.84 -21.61 8.85
N GLY A 382 -9.92 -20.79 9.37
CA GLY A 382 -10.27 -19.53 10.04
C GLY A 382 -10.43 -18.36 9.07
N GLY A 383 -10.86 -17.20 9.59
CA GLY A 383 -10.94 -15.94 8.85
C GLY A 383 -10.05 -14.86 9.47
N LEU A 384 -9.38 -14.10 8.62
CA LEU A 384 -8.73 -12.83 8.98
C LEU A 384 -9.40 -11.72 8.17
N PHE A 385 -9.78 -10.63 8.84
CA PHE A 385 -10.53 -9.52 8.25
C PHE A 385 -9.73 -8.23 8.47
N GLU A 386 -9.04 -7.80 7.43
CA GLU A 386 -8.31 -6.53 7.45
C GLU A 386 -9.29 -5.38 7.24
N THR A 387 -9.09 -4.28 7.97
CA THR A 387 -10.04 -3.16 8.07
C THR A 387 -9.94 -2.17 6.91
N GLY A 388 -9.28 -2.56 5.82
CA GLY A 388 -9.00 -1.74 4.64
C GLY A 388 -7.68 -2.14 3.99
N ALA A 389 -7.37 -1.58 2.82
CA ALA A 389 -6.13 -1.86 2.10
C ALA A 389 -5.03 -0.77 2.30
N GLY A 390 -5.40 0.38 2.87
CA GLY A 390 -4.48 1.51 3.07
C GLY A 390 -3.56 1.41 4.29
N GLY A 391 -2.66 2.39 4.44
CA GLY A 391 -1.72 2.49 5.57
C GLY A 391 -2.28 3.21 6.82
N SER A 392 -1.42 3.43 7.82
CA SER A 392 -1.77 4.03 9.13
C SER A 392 -1.90 5.56 9.16
N ALA A 393 -1.85 6.22 7.99
CA ALA A 393 -2.12 7.65 7.79
C ALA A 393 -1.41 8.62 8.79
N PRO A 394 -0.07 8.76 8.78
CA PRO A 394 0.67 9.61 9.73
C PRO A 394 0.24 11.10 9.71
N LYS A 395 -0.22 11.63 8.56
CA LYS A 395 -0.76 12.99 8.45
C LYS A 395 -2.07 13.18 9.25
N HIS A 396 -2.76 12.12 9.64
CA HIS A 396 -3.93 12.19 10.53
C HIS A 396 -3.49 12.41 11.98
N VAL A 397 -2.42 11.73 12.41
CA VAL A 397 -1.84 11.91 13.75
C VAL A 397 -1.33 13.34 13.94
N GLN A 398 -0.72 13.93 12.91
CA GLN A 398 -0.29 15.34 12.95
C GLN A 398 -1.45 16.30 13.21
N GLN A 399 -2.56 16.16 12.48
CA GLN A 399 -3.76 16.97 12.73
C GLN A 399 -4.35 16.69 14.11
N PHE A 400 -4.39 15.43 14.54
CA PHE A 400 -4.91 15.10 15.85
C PHE A 400 -4.10 15.76 16.97
N VAL A 401 -2.77 15.69 16.95
CA VAL A 401 -1.93 16.33 17.97
C VAL A 401 -2.01 17.86 17.93
N GLN A 402 -2.15 18.47 16.75
CA GLN A 402 -2.16 19.93 16.59
C GLN A 402 -3.54 20.55 16.87
N GLU A 403 -4.62 19.90 16.45
CA GLU A 403 -5.97 20.46 16.41
C GLU A 403 -7.01 19.60 17.14
N ASN A 404 -6.59 18.48 17.75
CA ASN A 404 -7.45 17.49 18.40
C ASN A 404 -8.63 17.08 17.52
N HIS A 405 -8.38 16.89 16.22
CA HIS A 405 -9.35 16.43 15.23
C HIS A 405 -8.79 15.23 14.48
N LEU A 406 -9.46 14.08 14.55
CA LEU A 406 -9.03 12.86 13.88
C LEU A 406 -9.93 12.55 12.68
N ARG A 407 -9.42 12.82 11.47
CA ARG A 407 -10.13 12.56 10.20
C ARG A 407 -9.98 11.12 9.66
N TRP A 408 -9.59 10.18 10.51
CA TRP A 408 -9.53 8.75 10.15
C TRP A 408 -10.95 8.20 9.99
N ASP A 409 -11.25 7.56 8.86
CA ASP A 409 -12.56 6.96 8.61
C ASP A 409 -12.53 5.47 8.97
N SER A 410 -13.20 5.11 10.07
CA SER A 410 -13.27 3.73 10.58
C SER A 410 -14.28 2.84 9.83
N LEU A 411 -14.84 3.27 8.70
CA LEU A 411 -15.80 2.46 7.95
C LEU A 411 -15.32 1.02 7.69
N GLY A 412 -14.06 0.84 7.30
CA GLY A 412 -13.52 -0.49 7.07
C GLY A 412 -13.38 -1.35 8.33
N GLU A 413 -13.24 -0.75 9.52
CA GLU A 413 -13.31 -1.47 10.81
C GLU A 413 -14.75 -1.99 11.06
N PHE A 414 -15.76 -1.19 10.71
CA PHE A 414 -17.16 -1.56 10.88
C PHE A 414 -17.53 -2.72 9.95
N LEU A 415 -17.11 -2.62 8.67
CA LEU A 415 -17.30 -3.65 7.66
C LEU A 415 -16.58 -4.96 8.05
N ALA A 416 -15.33 -4.88 8.48
CA ALA A 416 -14.57 -6.06 8.91
C ALA A 416 -15.19 -6.74 10.13
N LEU A 417 -15.71 -5.97 11.09
CA LEU A 417 -16.38 -6.51 12.27
C LEU A 417 -17.68 -7.22 11.92
N ALA A 418 -18.49 -6.67 11.00
CA ALA A 418 -19.73 -7.31 10.57
C ALA A 418 -19.46 -8.69 9.92
N VAL A 419 -18.50 -8.76 9.00
CA VAL A 419 -18.08 -10.02 8.38
C VAL A 419 -17.43 -10.98 9.39
N SER A 420 -16.67 -10.45 10.36
CA SER A 420 -16.10 -11.27 11.44
C SER A 420 -17.19 -11.91 12.29
N LEU A 421 -18.26 -11.18 12.62
CA LEU A 421 -19.40 -11.69 13.39
C LEU A 421 -20.18 -12.75 12.60
N GLU A 422 -20.39 -12.52 11.30
CA GLU A 422 -20.98 -13.51 10.40
C GLU A 422 -20.16 -14.81 10.37
N HIS A 423 -18.83 -14.70 10.32
CA HIS A 423 -17.91 -15.85 10.31
C HIS A 423 -17.93 -16.67 11.62
N VAL A 424 -18.17 -16.05 12.78
CA VAL A 424 -18.36 -16.77 14.07
C VAL A 424 -19.58 -17.70 13.98
N GLY A 425 -20.62 -17.29 13.28
CA GLY A 425 -21.70 -18.18 12.83
C GLY A 425 -22.73 -18.61 13.87
N THR A 426 -22.63 -18.16 15.13
CA THR A 426 -23.71 -18.35 16.13
C THR A 426 -24.92 -17.50 15.77
N ASP A 427 -26.11 -17.89 16.21
CA ASP A 427 -27.34 -17.13 15.90
C ASP A 427 -27.27 -15.69 16.42
N GLU A 428 -26.76 -15.52 17.65
CA GLU A 428 -26.52 -14.19 18.22
C GLU A 428 -25.48 -13.38 17.44
N ALA A 429 -24.35 -13.98 17.02
CA ALA A 429 -23.34 -13.27 16.24
C ALA A 429 -23.86 -12.86 14.85
N LYS A 430 -24.71 -13.68 14.22
CA LYS A 430 -25.37 -13.31 12.96
C LYS A 430 -26.30 -12.12 13.12
N ILE A 431 -27.07 -12.06 14.22
CA ILE A 431 -27.91 -10.89 14.53
C ILE A 431 -27.05 -9.64 14.75
N LEU A 432 -25.95 -9.76 15.50
CA LEU A 432 -25.01 -8.66 15.73
C LEU A 432 -24.38 -8.17 14.41
N GLY A 433 -23.95 -9.09 13.53
CA GLY A 433 -23.41 -8.75 12.21
C GLY A 433 -24.42 -8.05 11.32
N ALA A 434 -25.63 -8.61 11.19
CA ALA A 434 -26.69 -8.03 10.35
C ALA A 434 -27.15 -6.65 10.83
N THR A 435 -27.29 -6.46 12.15
CA THR A 435 -27.64 -5.15 12.73
C THR A 435 -26.48 -4.15 12.63
N LEU A 436 -25.22 -4.60 12.63
CA LEU A 436 -24.06 -3.76 12.38
C LEU A 436 -23.98 -3.30 10.91
N ASP A 437 -24.35 -4.17 9.96
CA ASP A 437 -24.46 -3.80 8.54
C ASP A 437 -25.55 -2.74 8.32
N GLU A 438 -26.71 -2.88 8.99
CA GLU A 438 -27.76 -1.88 8.97
C GLU A 438 -27.28 -0.54 9.57
N ALA A 439 -26.59 -0.60 10.71
CA ALA A 439 -26.02 0.58 11.36
C ALA A 439 -25.00 1.29 10.46
N THR A 440 -24.12 0.53 9.82
CA THR A 440 -23.11 1.03 8.89
C THR A 440 -23.78 1.69 7.68
N THR A 441 -24.86 1.10 7.16
CA THR A 441 -25.68 1.68 6.10
C THR A 441 -26.29 3.02 6.54
N LYS A 442 -26.83 3.10 7.76
CA LYS A 442 -27.37 4.36 8.33
C LYS A 442 -26.28 5.41 8.53
N VAL A 443 -25.03 5.05 8.89
CA VAL A 443 -23.89 5.97 8.94
C VAL A 443 -23.64 6.59 7.57
N LEU A 444 -23.64 5.79 6.51
CA LEU A 444 -23.42 6.25 5.14
C LEU A 444 -24.56 7.13 4.63
N LEU A 445 -25.81 6.67 4.74
CA LEU A 445 -26.99 7.41 4.24
C LEU A 445 -27.17 8.77 4.93
N ASN A 446 -26.80 8.86 6.21
CA ASN A 446 -26.92 10.10 6.98
C ASN A 446 -25.64 10.96 6.99
N ASN A 447 -24.64 10.61 6.17
CA ASN A 447 -23.35 11.31 6.07
C ASN A 447 -22.67 11.50 7.44
N LYS A 448 -22.62 10.44 8.26
CA LYS A 448 -22.00 10.45 9.59
C LYS A 448 -20.55 9.95 9.59
N SER A 449 -19.88 9.94 8.43
CA SER A 449 -18.43 9.76 8.34
C SER A 449 -17.66 10.99 8.83
N PRO A 450 -16.39 10.83 9.26
CA PRO A 450 -15.55 11.95 9.68
C PRO A 450 -15.35 12.98 8.57
N LEU A 451 -15.53 14.24 8.91
CA LEU A 451 -15.18 15.39 8.09
C LEU A 451 -13.70 15.73 8.30
N ARG A 452 -13.16 16.64 7.49
CA ARG A 452 -11.69 16.87 7.42
C ARG A 452 -11.20 18.07 8.22
N LYS A 453 -12.10 18.96 8.64
CA LYS A 453 -11.73 20.23 9.29
C LYS A 453 -12.06 20.18 10.78
N SER A 454 -11.15 20.70 11.60
CA SER A 454 -11.37 20.87 13.02
C SER A 454 -12.64 21.69 13.32
N GLY A 455 -13.36 21.30 14.36
CA GLY A 455 -14.69 21.80 14.73
C GLY A 455 -15.85 21.11 14.01
N GLN A 456 -15.58 20.17 13.10
CA GLN A 456 -16.58 19.32 12.45
C GLN A 456 -16.59 17.91 13.07
N LEU A 457 -17.61 17.10 12.72
CA LEU A 457 -17.68 15.69 13.12
C LEU A 457 -16.38 14.96 12.72
N ASP A 458 -15.73 14.30 13.67
CA ASP A 458 -14.50 13.55 13.44
C ASP A 458 -14.70 12.05 13.71
N ASN A 459 -13.62 11.26 13.75
CA ASN A 459 -13.65 9.82 14.02
C ASN A 459 -14.45 9.43 15.28
N ARG A 460 -14.31 10.19 16.36
CA ARG A 460 -15.02 9.88 17.62
C ARG A 460 -16.53 10.08 17.46
N GLY A 461 -16.90 11.11 16.70
CA GLY A 461 -18.29 11.38 16.33
C GLY A 461 -18.91 10.29 15.46
N SER A 462 -18.17 9.75 14.48
CA SER A 462 -18.68 8.64 13.66
C SER A 462 -18.87 7.35 14.47
N HIS A 463 -18.00 7.07 15.44
CA HIS A 463 -18.14 5.95 16.37
C HIS A 463 -19.39 6.08 17.24
N PHE A 464 -19.69 7.28 17.74
CA PHE A 464 -20.94 7.54 18.46
C PHE A 464 -22.18 7.26 17.58
N TYR A 465 -22.20 7.75 16.33
CA TYR A 465 -23.32 7.52 15.43
C TYR A 465 -23.49 6.05 15.04
N LEU A 466 -22.39 5.31 14.86
CA LEU A 466 -22.45 3.87 14.67
C LEU A 466 -23.09 3.19 15.88
N ALA A 467 -22.63 3.51 17.10
CA ALA A 467 -23.17 2.93 18.32
C ALA A 467 -24.68 3.22 18.48
N LEU A 468 -25.11 4.44 18.19
CA LEU A 468 -26.52 4.84 18.20
C LEU A 468 -27.34 4.01 17.20
N TYR A 469 -26.90 3.92 15.94
CA TYR A 469 -27.64 3.19 14.92
C TYR A 469 -27.64 1.69 15.15
N TRP A 470 -26.56 1.14 15.71
CA TRP A 470 -26.46 -0.27 16.04
C TRP A 470 -27.34 -0.64 17.23
N ALA A 471 -27.34 0.17 18.30
CA ALA A 471 -28.25 -0.01 19.43
C ALA A 471 -29.72 0.06 18.98
N ASN A 472 -30.07 0.98 18.08
CA ASN A 472 -31.42 1.07 17.51
C ASN A 472 -31.78 -0.22 16.74
N ALA A 473 -30.93 -0.68 15.84
CA ALA A 473 -31.19 -1.90 15.07
C ALA A 473 -31.31 -3.14 15.97
N LEU A 474 -30.47 -3.25 17.02
CA LEU A 474 -30.55 -4.33 18.01
C LEU A 474 -31.82 -4.26 18.87
N ALA A 475 -32.28 -3.06 19.21
CA ALA A 475 -33.52 -2.85 19.94
C ALA A 475 -34.77 -3.15 19.09
N GLU A 476 -34.71 -2.93 17.77
CA GLU A 476 -35.83 -3.06 16.83
C GLU A 476 -35.97 -4.47 16.21
N GLN A 477 -34.88 -5.23 16.10
CA GLN A 477 -34.93 -6.59 15.52
C GLN A 477 -35.81 -7.56 16.33
N THR A 478 -36.34 -8.57 15.64
CA THR A 478 -37.29 -9.55 16.19
C THR A 478 -36.76 -10.98 16.29
N ASP A 479 -35.50 -11.21 15.89
CA ASP A 479 -34.87 -12.53 15.88
C ASP A 479 -34.40 -12.95 17.29
N SER A 480 -34.17 -12.00 18.20
CA SER A 480 -33.84 -12.24 19.60
C SER A 480 -34.48 -11.21 20.53
N THR A 481 -35.53 -11.62 21.26
CA THR A 481 -36.17 -10.79 22.28
C THR A 481 -35.20 -10.36 23.37
N SER A 482 -34.28 -11.24 23.79
CA SER A 482 -33.31 -10.95 24.84
C SER A 482 -32.37 -9.79 24.44
N LEU A 483 -31.85 -9.83 23.21
CA LEU A 483 -31.00 -8.74 22.70
C LEU A 483 -31.80 -7.45 22.53
N SER A 484 -33.03 -7.54 22.00
CA SER A 484 -33.90 -6.37 21.86
C SER A 484 -34.17 -5.70 23.20
N GLU A 485 -34.52 -6.47 24.23
CA GLU A 485 -34.78 -5.92 25.57
C GLU A 485 -33.53 -5.34 26.24
N GLN A 486 -32.36 -5.96 26.03
CA GLN A 486 -31.09 -5.46 26.54
C GLN A 486 -30.69 -4.11 25.91
N PHE A 487 -30.87 -3.96 24.60
CA PHE A 487 -30.42 -2.77 23.86
C PHE A 487 -31.43 -1.62 23.81
N LYS A 488 -32.72 -1.85 24.11
CA LYS A 488 -33.73 -0.77 24.25
C LYS A 488 -33.31 0.40 25.15
N PRO A 489 -32.91 0.18 26.42
CA PRO A 489 -32.52 1.30 27.28
C PRO A 489 -31.25 2.02 26.79
N VAL A 490 -30.35 1.30 26.09
CA VAL A 490 -29.13 1.87 25.51
C VAL A 490 -29.46 2.76 24.32
N ALA A 491 -30.31 2.28 23.41
CA ALA A 491 -30.82 3.02 22.26
C ALA A 491 -31.51 4.32 22.70
N GLU A 492 -32.42 4.23 23.69
CA GLU A 492 -33.11 5.39 24.26
C GLU A 492 -32.15 6.40 24.90
N ALA A 493 -31.15 5.92 25.65
CA ALA A 493 -30.16 6.78 26.30
C ALA A 493 -29.26 7.49 25.28
N LEU A 494 -28.77 6.77 24.25
CA LEU A 494 -27.94 7.37 23.19
C LEU A 494 -28.75 8.40 22.39
N ALA A 495 -29.99 8.08 22.02
CA ALA A 495 -30.85 8.98 21.26
C ALA A 495 -31.21 10.25 22.05
N SER A 496 -31.55 10.10 23.34
CA SER A 496 -31.93 11.24 24.19
C SER A 496 -30.77 12.19 24.50
N ASN A 497 -29.53 11.69 24.45
CA ASN A 497 -28.31 12.45 24.72
C ASN A 497 -27.50 12.79 23.46
N GLU A 498 -28.03 12.61 22.26
CA GLU A 498 -27.29 12.83 21.00
C GLU A 498 -26.62 14.20 20.94
N ASN A 499 -27.38 15.26 21.21
CA ASN A 499 -26.86 16.64 21.12
C ASN A 499 -25.77 16.92 22.15
N GLU A 500 -25.90 16.38 23.36
CA GLU A 500 -24.92 16.56 24.44
C GLU A 500 -23.62 15.83 24.11
N ILE A 501 -23.72 14.57 23.69
CA ILE A 501 -22.55 13.77 23.31
C ILE A 501 -21.80 14.41 22.14
N VAL A 502 -22.50 14.85 21.09
CA VAL A 502 -21.88 15.51 19.95
C VAL A 502 -21.24 16.85 20.36
N ALA A 503 -21.85 17.59 21.29
CA ALA A 503 -21.27 18.82 21.82
C ALA A 503 -19.97 18.54 22.60
N ASP A 504 -19.96 17.54 23.48
CA ASP A 504 -18.76 17.12 24.23
C ASP A 504 -17.61 16.74 23.30
N LEU A 505 -17.90 15.92 22.27
CA LEU A 505 -16.90 15.44 21.31
C LEU A 505 -16.30 16.59 20.47
N ASN A 506 -17.11 17.61 20.15
CA ASN A 506 -16.65 18.76 19.37
C ASN A 506 -15.95 19.83 20.24
N ALA A 507 -16.30 19.94 21.51
CA ALA A 507 -15.78 20.98 22.41
C ALA A 507 -14.26 20.88 22.66
N VAL A 508 -13.66 19.70 22.47
CA VAL A 508 -12.22 19.49 22.66
C VAL A 508 -11.38 19.81 21.41
N GLN A 509 -12.02 20.02 20.25
CA GLN A 509 -11.34 20.29 18.99
C GLN A 509 -10.82 21.74 18.90
N GLY A 510 -9.87 21.98 18.00
CA GLY A 510 -9.29 23.30 17.73
C GLY A 510 -8.09 23.64 18.62
N HIS A 511 -7.64 22.69 19.44
CA HIS A 511 -6.56 22.86 20.40
C HIS A 511 -5.56 21.70 20.28
N SER A 512 -4.30 21.97 20.60
CA SER A 512 -3.28 20.92 20.66
C SER A 512 -3.56 19.94 21.80
N VAL A 513 -3.32 18.65 21.58
CA VAL A 513 -3.45 17.59 22.58
C VAL A 513 -2.13 16.86 22.77
N ASP A 514 -1.72 16.66 24.03
CA ASP A 514 -0.55 15.88 24.38
C ASP A 514 -0.95 14.42 24.68
N ILE A 515 -0.48 13.51 23.82
CA ILE A 515 -0.68 12.06 23.97
C ILE A 515 0.53 11.34 24.58
N GLY A 516 1.58 12.07 25.00
CA GLY A 516 2.73 11.50 25.71
C GLY A 516 3.69 10.66 24.86
N GLY A 517 3.61 10.71 23.54
CA GLY A 517 4.49 9.99 22.62
C GLY A 517 3.88 9.84 21.23
N TYR A 518 4.67 9.35 20.25
CA TYR A 518 4.17 9.06 18.89
C TYR A 518 4.04 7.56 18.63
N TYR A 519 5.16 6.83 18.62
CA TYR A 519 5.16 5.37 18.44
C TYR A 519 4.69 4.60 19.68
N SER A 520 4.86 5.21 20.86
CA SER A 520 4.49 4.64 22.16
C SER A 520 3.85 5.73 23.03
N PRO A 521 2.62 6.17 22.72
CA PRO A 521 1.93 7.20 23.49
C PRO A 521 1.63 6.72 24.92
N ASP A 522 1.41 7.67 25.82
CA ASP A 522 0.91 7.37 27.16
C ASP A 522 -0.55 6.91 27.08
N ALA A 523 -0.82 5.70 27.57
CA ALA A 523 -2.13 5.07 27.44
C ALA A 523 -3.25 5.87 28.12
N ALA A 524 -2.98 6.46 29.29
CA ALA A 524 -3.99 7.23 30.03
C ALA A 524 -4.33 8.53 29.31
N LYS A 525 -3.32 9.25 28.81
CA LYS A 525 -3.51 10.46 28.00
C LYS A 525 -4.29 10.16 26.71
N LEU A 526 -3.94 9.07 26.03
CA LEU A 526 -4.62 8.69 24.79
C LEU A 526 -6.10 8.33 25.03
N VAL A 527 -6.41 7.54 26.08
CA VAL A 527 -7.79 7.22 26.45
C VAL A 527 -8.59 8.49 26.75
N GLN A 528 -8.01 9.42 27.51
CA GLN A 528 -8.66 10.70 27.82
C GLN A 528 -8.93 11.52 26.55
N ALA A 529 -7.98 11.58 25.62
CA ALA A 529 -8.12 12.32 24.37
C ALA A 529 -9.15 11.67 23.42
N MET A 530 -9.23 10.34 23.39
CA MET A 530 -10.11 9.59 22.50
C MET A 530 -11.53 9.39 23.03
N ARG A 531 -11.74 9.48 24.35
CA ARG A 531 -13.05 9.31 25.01
C ARG A 531 -13.47 10.54 25.83
N PRO A 532 -13.58 11.74 25.24
CA PRO A 532 -13.80 12.97 26.00
C PRO A 532 -15.23 13.18 26.51
N SER A 533 -16.25 12.52 25.93
CA SER A 533 -17.64 12.63 26.40
C SER A 533 -17.90 11.69 27.58
N ALA A 534 -18.04 12.27 28.78
CA ALA A 534 -18.40 11.53 29.99
C ALA A 534 -19.80 10.91 29.86
N THR A 535 -20.74 11.63 29.23
CA THR A 535 -22.11 11.16 28.99
C THR A 535 -22.09 9.91 28.11
N PHE A 536 -21.36 9.92 26.99
CA PHE A 536 -21.24 8.75 26.13
C PHE A 536 -20.56 7.57 26.86
N ASN A 537 -19.46 7.83 27.58
CA ASN A 537 -18.75 6.80 28.34
C ASN A 537 -19.67 6.11 29.35
N SER A 538 -20.47 6.89 30.10
CA SER A 538 -21.36 6.34 31.12
C SER A 538 -22.44 5.41 30.56
N ILE A 539 -22.93 5.68 29.34
CA ILE A 539 -23.92 4.83 28.67
C ILE A 539 -23.29 3.51 28.23
N ILE A 540 -22.09 3.56 27.64
CA ILE A 540 -21.38 2.36 27.20
C ILE A 540 -20.91 1.51 28.38
N ASP A 541 -20.37 2.13 29.42
CA ASP A 541 -19.88 1.41 30.61
C ASP A 541 -21.03 0.71 31.37
N ALA A 542 -22.28 1.16 31.22
CA ALA A 542 -23.47 0.54 31.81
C ALA A 542 -23.96 -0.72 31.07
N LEU A 543 -23.38 -1.06 29.91
CA LEU A 543 -23.68 -2.29 29.15
C LEU A 543 -23.03 -3.56 29.75
N GLN A 544 -22.10 -3.39 30.70
CA GLN A 544 -21.31 -4.48 31.30
C GLN A 544 -22.11 -5.45 32.18
#